data_AF-A0A9Q3EI90-F1
#
_entry.id   AF-A0A9Q3EI90-F1
#
_cell.length_a   1.000
_cell.length_b   1.000
_cell.length_c   1.000
_cell.angle_alpha   90.00
_cell.angle_beta   90.00
_cell.angle_gamma   90.00
#
_symmetry.space_group_name_H-M   'P 1'
#
loop_
_entity.id
_entity.type
_entity.pdbx_description
1 polymer ?
#
loop_
_entity_poly.entity_id
_entity_poly.type
_entity_poly.pdbx_seq_one_letter_code
_entity_poly.pdbx_strand_id
1 'polypeptide(L)'
;MTRHIWNQTSKKGTRWNNSVEVRLTEEFSRKNPVFPVSLVKTYPQEGEDKFPSRKKTTTPPDIVEVEDSPGPVKKIIKARKLKLNGKNQRQYLVRSKNQIADKDKWLAKDAIPHGNLHLRRFRVSRRT
;
A
#
# COMPACT_ATOMS: atom_id res chain seq x y z
N MET A 1 -12.41 26.93 7.82
CA MET A 1 -13.57 26.72 6.91
C MET A 1 -13.33 27.68 5.74
N THR A 2 -13.35 27.29 4.46
CA THR A 2 -14.58 26.98 3.71
C THR A 2 -14.23 26.46 2.30
N ARG A 3 -14.74 25.27 1.99
CA ARG A 3 -15.27 24.69 0.73
C ARG A 3 -14.46 24.81 -0.59
N HIS A 4 -13.97 23.65 -1.01
CA HIS A 4 -13.75 23.30 -2.41
C HIS A 4 -15.07 23.34 -3.18
N ILE A 5 -15.11 24.09 -4.28
CA ILE A 5 -16.25 24.06 -5.21
C ILE A 5 -15.74 23.44 -6.51
N TRP A 6 -16.06 22.16 -6.69
CA TRP A 6 -15.90 21.43 -7.93
C TRP A 6 -17.10 21.78 -8.81
N ASN A 7 -16.95 22.72 -9.73
CA ASN A 7 -17.99 22.99 -10.72
C ASN A 7 -17.81 22.03 -11.91
N GLN A 8 -18.51 20.90 -11.85
CA GLN A 8 -18.80 20.11 -13.04
C GLN A 8 -19.73 20.94 -13.93
N THR A 9 -19.28 21.29 -15.14
CA THR A 9 -20.15 21.88 -16.17
C THR A 9 -20.15 21.01 -17.42
N SER A 10 -21.37 20.87 -17.95
CA SER A 10 -21.84 19.97 -18.98
C SER A 10 -20.94 19.84 -20.22
N LYS A 11 -20.67 18.58 -20.60
CA LYS A 11 -19.98 18.17 -21.83
C LYS A 11 -20.83 18.50 -23.07
N LYS A 12 -20.50 19.56 -23.80
CA LYS A 12 -20.67 19.57 -25.26
C LYS A 12 -19.30 19.38 -25.87
N GLY A 13 -18.88 18.11 -25.96
CA GLY A 13 -17.58 17.73 -26.47
C GLY A 13 -17.46 18.03 -27.96
N THR A 14 -16.36 18.63 -28.36
CA THR A 14 -15.85 18.59 -29.73
C THR A 14 -15.76 17.13 -30.19
N ARG A 15 -16.11 16.86 -31.46
CA ARG A 15 -16.38 15.51 -32.02
C ARG A 15 -15.18 14.53 -31.97
N TRP A 16 -14.00 14.97 -31.54
CA TRP A 16 -12.76 14.19 -31.50
C TRP A 16 -12.29 13.95 -30.07
N ASN A 17 -11.91 12.70 -29.77
CA ASN A 17 -11.59 12.25 -28.42
C ASN A 17 -10.34 12.90 -27.77
N ASN A 18 -9.55 13.67 -28.53
CA ASN A 18 -8.27 14.28 -28.09
C ASN A 18 -8.24 15.81 -28.31
N SER A 19 -9.33 16.50 -28.02
CA SER A 19 -9.40 17.97 -28.09
C SER A 19 -9.33 18.60 -26.70
N VAL A 20 -8.74 19.80 -26.63
CA VAL A 20 -8.66 20.62 -25.42
C VAL A 20 -9.25 21.99 -25.73
N GLU A 21 -10.23 22.43 -24.93
CA GLU A 21 -10.80 23.77 -25.04
C GLU A 21 -10.02 24.75 -24.16
N VAL A 22 -9.57 25.85 -24.75
CA VAL A 22 -8.86 26.93 -24.03
C VAL A 22 -9.76 28.16 -23.99
N ARG A 23 -10.13 28.61 -22.78
CA ARG A 23 -10.85 29.87 -22.57
C ARG A 23 -9.86 30.97 -22.24
N LEU A 24 -9.75 31.98 -23.11
CA LEU A 24 -8.88 33.13 -22.89
C LEU A 24 -9.58 34.17 -22.01
N THR A 25 -8.84 34.83 -21.13
CA THR A 25 -9.31 35.98 -20.35
C THR A 25 -9.38 37.23 -21.24
N GLU A 26 -10.12 38.25 -20.80
CA GLU A 26 -10.44 39.45 -21.61
C GLU A 26 -9.19 40.14 -22.19
N GLU A 27 -8.12 40.21 -21.41
CA GLU A 27 -6.83 40.79 -21.81
C GLU A 27 -6.13 40.03 -22.96
N PHE A 28 -6.36 38.72 -23.05
CA PHE A 28 -5.77 37.85 -24.08
C PHE A 28 -6.70 37.60 -25.27
N SER A 29 -7.96 38.03 -25.19
CA SER A 29 -8.94 37.92 -26.29
C SER A 29 -8.60 38.80 -27.50
N ARG A 30 -7.88 39.91 -27.27
CA ARG A 30 -7.53 40.91 -28.30
C ARG A 30 -6.21 40.62 -29.01
N LYS A 31 -5.41 39.66 -28.52
CA LYS A 31 -4.14 39.26 -29.15
C LYS A 31 -4.37 38.01 -29.99
N ASN A 32 -3.76 37.93 -31.16
CA ASN A 32 -3.76 36.69 -31.95
C ASN A 32 -3.10 35.59 -31.11
N PRO A 33 -3.81 34.50 -30.78
CA PRO A 33 -3.24 33.45 -29.94
C PRO A 33 -2.13 32.74 -30.72
N VAL A 34 -0.89 32.89 -30.26
CA VAL A 34 0.27 32.16 -30.79
C VAL A 34 0.51 30.98 -29.88
N PHE A 35 0.09 29.79 -30.30
CA PHE A 35 0.41 28.56 -29.58
C PHE A 35 1.76 28.04 -30.09
N PRO A 36 2.73 27.75 -29.21
CA PRO A 36 3.91 27.00 -29.64
C PRO A 36 3.43 25.65 -30.16
N VAL A 37 3.77 25.35 -31.41
CA VAL A 37 3.31 24.15 -32.16
C VAL A 37 3.83 22.83 -31.54
N SER A 38 4.55 22.90 -30.42
CA SER A 38 5.06 21.77 -29.66
C SER A 38 4.09 21.18 -28.61
N LEU A 39 2.88 21.74 -28.43
CA LEU A 39 1.97 21.34 -27.34
C LEU A 39 1.07 20.13 -27.65
N VAL A 40 1.00 19.68 -28.91
CA VAL A 40 0.16 18.53 -29.28
C VAL A 40 1.05 17.39 -29.78
N LYS A 41 1.61 16.63 -28.84
CA LYS A 41 2.18 15.32 -29.19
C LYS A 41 1.02 14.35 -29.40
N THR A 42 0.86 13.88 -30.62
CA THR A 42 -0.10 12.83 -30.94
C THR A 42 0.40 11.53 -30.32
N TYR A 43 -0.26 11.07 -29.27
CA TYR A 43 0.01 9.74 -28.73
C TYR A 43 -0.64 8.71 -29.65
N PRO A 44 0.13 7.82 -30.31
CA PRO A 44 -0.45 6.75 -31.09
C PRO A 44 -1.23 5.82 -30.17
N GLN A 45 -2.40 5.36 -30.63
CA GLN A 45 -3.15 4.32 -29.91
C GLN A 45 -2.29 3.07 -29.76
N GLU A 46 -2.48 2.36 -28.65
CA GLU A 46 -1.75 1.15 -28.32
C GLU A 46 -2.12 0.03 -29.31
N GLY A 47 -1.36 -0.06 -30.39
CA GLY A 47 -1.38 -1.20 -31.31
C GLY A 47 -0.21 -2.12 -31.00
N GLU A 48 -0.49 -3.42 -30.84
CA GLU A 48 0.54 -4.46 -30.67
C GLU A 48 1.53 -4.46 -31.84
N ASP A 49 1.06 -4.07 -33.03
CA ASP A 49 1.84 -3.95 -34.26
C ASP A 49 2.91 -2.84 -34.21
N LYS A 50 2.63 -1.74 -33.51
CA LYS A 50 3.55 -0.59 -33.39
C LYS A 50 4.52 -0.72 -32.22
N PHE A 51 4.14 -1.49 -31.19
CA PHE A 51 4.92 -1.63 -29.97
C PHE A 51 4.99 -3.11 -29.54
N PRO A 52 5.67 -3.98 -30.32
CA PRO A 52 5.69 -5.43 -30.08
C PRO A 52 6.35 -5.80 -28.74
N SER A 53 7.23 -4.94 -28.22
CA SER A 53 7.88 -5.13 -26.91
C SER A 53 6.94 -4.87 -25.73
N ARG A 54 5.79 -4.22 -25.96
CA ARG A 54 4.84 -3.85 -24.91
C ARG A 54 3.87 -5.01 -24.68
N LYS A 55 4.36 -6.08 -24.07
CA LYS A 55 3.52 -7.20 -23.64
C LYS A 55 2.50 -6.66 -22.61
N LYS A 56 1.21 -6.78 -22.89
CA LYS A 56 0.16 -6.51 -21.90
C LYS A 56 0.39 -7.48 -20.75
N THR A 57 0.95 -6.99 -19.65
CA THR A 57 1.08 -7.77 -18.42
C THR A 57 -0.32 -8.14 -17.96
N THR A 58 -0.66 -9.41 -18.16
CA THR A 58 -1.81 -10.08 -17.54
C THR A 58 -1.84 -9.74 -16.06
N THR A 59 -3.07 -9.56 -15.57
CA THR A 59 -3.53 -9.32 -14.20
C THR A 59 -2.46 -9.54 -13.12
N PRO A 60 -2.24 -8.57 -12.20
CA PRO A 60 -1.31 -8.77 -11.09
C PRO A 60 -1.69 -10.07 -10.34
N PRO A 61 -0.70 -10.86 -9.90
CA PRO A 61 -0.98 -12.10 -9.18
C PRO A 61 -1.78 -11.79 -7.91
N ASP A 62 -2.80 -12.61 -7.65
CA ASP A 62 -3.55 -12.53 -6.39
C ASP A 62 -2.59 -12.65 -5.21
N ILE A 63 -2.76 -11.75 -4.24
CA ILE A 63 -1.97 -11.76 -3.01
C ILE A 63 -2.42 -12.99 -2.22
N VAL A 64 -1.67 -14.08 -2.31
CA VAL A 64 -1.90 -15.26 -1.48
C VAL A 64 -1.61 -14.87 -0.04
N GLU A 65 -2.64 -14.86 0.80
CA GLU A 65 -2.47 -14.78 2.25
C GLU A 65 -1.73 -16.03 2.71
N VAL A 66 -0.42 -15.90 2.89
CA VAL A 66 0.43 -16.98 3.38
C VAL A 66 -0.09 -17.36 4.76
N GLU A 67 -0.56 -18.60 4.90
CA GLU A 67 -0.99 -19.14 6.17
C GLU A 67 0.06 -18.86 7.24
N ASP A 68 -0.42 -18.29 8.34
CA ASP A 68 0.34 -17.75 9.45
C ASP A 68 0.92 -18.87 10.34
N SER A 69 1.60 -19.83 9.72
CA SER A 69 2.41 -20.79 10.45
C SER A 69 3.46 -20.01 11.26
N PRO A 70 3.65 -20.32 12.56
CA PRO A 70 4.60 -19.61 13.40
C PRO A 70 6.01 -19.90 12.90
N GLY A 71 6.52 -19.00 12.05
CA GLY A 71 7.89 -19.06 11.56
C GLY A 71 8.92 -19.00 12.69
N PRO A 72 10.21 -19.20 12.38
CA PRO A 72 11.27 -19.24 13.38
C PRO A 72 11.30 -17.97 14.24
N VAL A 73 11.31 -18.14 15.56
CA VAL A 73 11.22 -17.03 16.51
C VAL A 73 12.56 -16.31 16.63
N LYS A 74 12.56 -14.97 16.52
CA LYS A 74 13.75 -14.13 16.76
C LYS A 74 13.91 -13.85 18.26
N LYS A 75 12.90 -13.24 18.88
CA LYS A 75 12.92 -12.89 20.31
C LYS A 75 11.53 -12.67 20.89
N ILE A 76 11.44 -12.73 22.22
CA ILE A 76 10.27 -12.31 23.00
C ILE A 76 10.49 -10.88 23.48
N ILE A 77 9.49 -10.02 23.31
CA ILE A 77 9.58 -8.59 23.62
C ILE A 77 8.85 -8.25 24.91
N LYS A 78 7.62 -8.75 25.08
CA LYS A 78 6.77 -8.44 26.23
C LYS A 78 6.09 -9.70 26.75
N ALA A 79 5.60 -9.62 27.99
CA ALA A 79 4.76 -10.65 28.60
C ALA A 79 3.53 -9.98 29.20
N ARG A 80 2.37 -10.62 29.08
CA ARG A 80 1.12 -10.19 29.72
C ARG A 80 0.44 -11.37 30.42
N LYS A 81 -0.34 -11.08 31.45
CA LYS A 81 -1.23 -12.04 32.10
C LYS A 81 -2.65 -11.75 31.62
N LEU A 82 -3.36 -12.78 31.21
CA LEU A 82 -4.77 -12.71 30.82
C LEU A 82 -5.56 -13.77 31.60
N LYS A 83 -6.84 -13.50 31.82
CA LYS A 83 -7.77 -14.49 32.36
C LYS A 83 -8.71 -14.91 31.22
N LEU A 84 -8.47 -16.09 30.66
CA LEU A 84 -9.26 -16.67 29.57
C LEU A 84 -9.99 -17.88 30.12
N ASN A 85 -11.31 -17.95 29.93
CA ASN A 85 -12.18 -19.02 30.45
C ASN A 85 -11.99 -19.29 31.95
N GLY A 86 -11.88 -18.21 32.74
CA GLY A 86 -11.67 -18.29 34.19
C GLY A 86 -10.25 -18.69 34.63
N LYS A 87 -9.38 -19.12 33.70
CA LYS A 87 -8.00 -19.53 33.98
C LYS A 87 -7.01 -18.41 33.73
N ASN A 88 -6.06 -18.23 34.63
CA ASN A 88 -4.97 -17.28 34.47
C ASN A 88 -3.92 -17.86 33.51
N GLN A 89 -3.77 -17.27 32.34
CA GLN A 89 -2.78 -17.66 31.33
C GLN A 89 -1.79 -16.53 31.09
N ARG A 90 -0.51 -16.88 30.90
CA ARG A 90 0.53 -15.94 30.47
C ARG A 90 0.71 -16.04 28.96
N GLN A 91 0.72 -14.87 28.30
CA GLN A 91 1.07 -14.74 26.89
C GLN A 91 2.34 -13.92 26.74
N TYR A 92 3.05 -14.18 25.66
CA TYR A 92 4.30 -13.53 25.31
C TYR A 92 4.20 -12.93 23.92
N LEU A 93 4.67 -11.69 23.75
CA LEU A 93 4.72 -11.02 22.45
C LEU A 93 5.98 -11.50 21.73
N VAL A 94 5.77 -12.25 20.67
CA VAL A 94 6.82 -12.95 19.92
C VAL A 94 7.06 -12.22 18.62
N ARG A 95 8.34 -11.89 18.36
CA ARG A 95 8.80 -11.38 17.07
C ARG A 95 9.39 -12.51 16.26
N SER A 96 8.79 -12.79 15.11
CA SER A 96 9.28 -13.77 14.15
C SER A 96 10.53 -13.26 13.42
N LYS A 97 11.37 -14.18 12.96
CA LYS A 97 12.55 -13.86 12.15
C LYS A 97 12.08 -13.33 10.79
N ASN A 98 12.74 -12.28 10.30
CA ASN A 98 12.46 -11.63 9.01
C ASN A 98 11.04 -11.03 8.86
N GLN A 99 10.30 -10.87 9.96
CA GLN A 99 9.01 -10.17 9.95
C GLN A 99 9.14 -8.78 10.57
N ILE A 100 8.31 -7.86 10.09
CA ILE A 100 8.20 -6.47 10.56
C ILE A 100 7.51 -6.45 11.93
N ALA A 101 7.74 -5.39 12.70
CA ALA A 101 7.16 -5.20 14.03
C ALA A 101 5.62 -5.33 14.07
N ASP A 102 4.95 -4.97 12.99
CA ASP A 102 3.48 -4.99 12.90
C ASP A 102 2.91 -6.42 12.90
N LYS A 103 3.75 -7.41 12.57
CA LYS A 103 3.37 -8.83 12.53
C LYS A 103 3.72 -9.59 13.82
N ASP A 104 4.06 -8.88 14.90
CA ASP A 104 4.31 -9.52 16.19
C ASP A 104 3.03 -10.09 16.78
N LYS A 105 3.10 -11.31 17.33
CA LYS A 105 1.92 -12.03 17.84
C LYS A 105 2.03 -12.39 19.31
N TRP A 106 0.89 -12.35 20.00
CA TRP A 106 0.78 -12.82 21.37
C TRP A 106 0.54 -14.33 21.38
N LEU A 107 1.52 -15.09 21.84
CA LEU A 107 1.45 -16.55 21.90
C LEU A 107 1.49 -17.05 23.34
N ALA A 108 0.78 -18.14 23.59
CA ALA A 108 0.91 -18.90 24.84
C ALA A 108 2.29 -19.57 24.91
N LYS A 109 2.75 -19.92 26.11
CA LYS A 109 4.05 -20.59 26.31
C LYS A 109 4.24 -21.79 25.39
N ASP A 110 3.20 -22.61 25.26
CA ASP A 110 3.26 -23.90 24.56
C ASP A 110 3.20 -23.75 23.03
N ALA A 111 2.70 -22.61 22.55
CA ALA A 111 2.59 -22.29 21.12
C ALA A 111 3.88 -21.67 20.54
N ILE A 112 4.94 -21.50 21.35
CA ILE A 112 6.20 -20.88 20.90
C ILE A 112 7.19 -21.97 20.51
N PRO A 113 7.65 -22.03 19.25
CA PRO A 113 8.73 -22.93 18.85
C PRO A 113 9.98 -22.70 19.69
N HIS A 114 10.53 -23.76 20.27
CA HIS A 114 11.68 -23.70 21.20
C HIS A 114 11.52 -22.68 22.34
N GLY A 115 10.30 -22.52 22.86
CA GLY A 115 9.93 -21.47 23.82
C GLY A 115 10.84 -21.38 25.07
N ASN A 116 11.35 -22.50 25.59
CA ASN A 116 12.23 -22.50 26.77
C ASN A 116 13.51 -21.67 26.59
N LEU A 117 14.15 -21.76 25.41
CA LEU A 117 15.37 -21.00 25.10
C LEU A 117 15.08 -19.50 25.05
N HIS A 118 14.02 -19.12 24.34
CA HIS A 118 13.63 -17.72 24.18
C HIS A 118 13.14 -17.10 25.49
N LEU A 119 12.40 -17.86 26.30
CA LEU A 119 11.95 -17.42 27.62
C LEU A 119 13.10 -17.27 28.60
N ARG A 120 14.11 -18.15 28.56
CA ARG A 120 15.32 -17.99 29.37
C ARG A 120 16.04 -16.70 29.03
N ARG A 121 16.27 -16.44 27.74
CA ARG A 121 16.90 -15.18 27.26
C ARG A 121 16.11 -13.94 27.69
N PHE A 122 14.79 -13.98 27.54
CA PHE A 122 13.90 -12.88 27.95
C PHE A 122 13.92 -12.63 29.47
N ARG A 123 14.01 -13.68 30.28
CA ARG A 123 14.14 -13.54 31.75
C ARG A 123 15.48 -12.92 32.14
N VAL A 124 16.56 -13.29 31.45
CA VAL A 124 17.89 -12.71 31.69
C VAL A 124 17.88 -11.23 31.31
N SER A 125 17.37 -10.88 30.12
CA SER A 125 17.35 -9.48 29.63
C SER A 125 16.47 -8.53 30.43
N ARG A 126 15.59 -9.03 31.32
CA ARG A 126 14.77 -8.22 32.22
C ARG A 126 15.38 -8.01 33.60
N ARG A 127 16.45 -8.73 33.92
CA ARG A 127 17.12 -8.69 35.23
C ARG A 127 18.27 -7.67 35.26
N THR A 128 19.00 -7.56 34.16
CA THR A 128 19.81 -6.38 33.81
C THR A 128 18.90 -5.21 33.48
#